data_AF-A0AAU5VA11-F1
#
_entry.id   AF-A0AAU5VA11-F1
#
_cell.length_a   1.000
_cell.length_b   1.000
_cell.length_c   1.000
_cell.angle_alpha   90.00
_cell.angle_beta   90.00
_cell.angle_gamma   90.00
#
_symmetry.space_group_name_H-M   'P 1'
#
loop_
_entity.id
_entity.type
_entity.pdbx_description
1 polymer ?
#
loop_
_entity_poly.entity_id
_entity_poly.type
_entity_poly.pdbx_seq_one_letter_code
_entity_poly.pdbx_strand_id
1 'polypeptide(L)'
;MPISPNQGSTSGGTTVTITGVNLSGATAVHFGSRTATITANTPTSITVIAPAGCGVVDVNVTTAGGTSNSLSFFYISPPIAVSLGPGSGPTAGGNTVTVNGYGLSTATAVSFGSNSATPTVVSDSRLSVAAPAGSSSGSVEVTVTTTGGTTAPLAYAYVDAPTLVSLTPTSGSTSGGTSVTVNGTGLASTTAVTFGGVTASFAVLNSTTLVAVTPSGSAGSVDVAVTTGGGGATLGDGFTYVSGPGI
;
A
#
# COMPACT_ATOMS: atom_id res chain seq x y z
N MET A 1 30.53 -3.65 -14.10
CA MET A 1 30.49 -5.10 -13.81
C MET A 1 30.26 -5.83 -15.12
N PRO A 2 30.96 -6.94 -15.41
CA PRO A 2 30.85 -7.66 -16.69
C PRO A 2 29.54 -8.45 -16.85
N ILE A 3 28.67 -8.46 -15.83
CA ILE A 3 27.30 -8.98 -15.89
C ILE A 3 26.37 -7.96 -15.26
N SER A 4 25.24 -7.66 -15.90
CA SER A 4 24.26 -6.70 -15.41
C SER A 4 22.84 -7.02 -15.90
N PRO A 5 21.84 -7.11 -15.01
CA PRO A 5 22.00 -7.22 -13.56
C PRO A 5 22.73 -8.53 -13.17
N ASN A 6 23.39 -8.53 -12.01
CA ASN A 6 24.03 -9.72 -11.44
C ASN A 6 23.09 -10.52 -10.51
N GLN A 7 21.80 -10.24 -10.57
CA GLN A 7 20.76 -10.87 -9.74
C GLN A 7 19.42 -10.90 -10.49
N GLY A 8 18.55 -11.83 -10.13
CA GLY A 8 17.22 -11.97 -10.74
C GLY A 8 16.34 -12.99 -10.02
N SER A 9 15.09 -13.13 -10.49
CA SER A 9 14.10 -14.01 -9.84
C SER A 9 14.47 -15.49 -9.93
N THR A 10 14.21 -16.27 -8.88
CA THR A 10 14.30 -17.74 -8.90
C THR A 10 13.43 -18.38 -9.99
N SER A 11 12.38 -17.71 -10.44
CA SER A 11 11.53 -18.17 -11.55
C SER A 11 12.18 -17.98 -12.93
N GLY A 12 13.34 -17.32 -13.00
CA GLY A 12 14.01 -16.95 -14.25
C GLY A 12 13.37 -15.74 -14.93
N GLY A 13 13.63 -15.57 -16.21
CA GLY A 13 13.04 -14.50 -17.04
C GLY A 13 13.79 -13.16 -16.97
N THR A 14 14.76 -13.02 -16.07
CA THR A 14 15.57 -11.79 -15.99
C THR A 14 16.44 -11.64 -17.24
N THR A 15 16.28 -10.52 -17.96
CA THR A 15 17.18 -10.13 -19.04
C THR A 15 18.52 -9.71 -18.44
N VAL A 16 19.59 -10.38 -18.85
CA VAL A 16 20.96 -10.16 -18.36
C VAL A 16 21.87 -9.85 -19.54
N THR A 17 22.68 -8.80 -19.38
CA THR A 17 23.74 -8.44 -20.33
C THR A 17 25.09 -8.84 -19.74
N ILE A 18 25.87 -9.60 -20.52
CA ILE A 18 27.24 -9.99 -20.22
C ILE A 18 28.16 -9.22 -21.16
N THR A 19 29.11 -8.47 -20.63
CA THR A 19 30.07 -7.65 -21.39
C THR A 19 31.48 -8.23 -21.28
N GLY A 20 32.19 -8.29 -22.40
CA GLY A 20 33.53 -8.85 -22.48
C GLY A 20 34.21 -8.62 -23.83
N VAL A 21 35.07 -9.55 -24.22
CA VAL A 21 35.78 -9.55 -25.51
C VAL A 21 35.72 -10.94 -26.13
N ASN A 22 35.86 -11.04 -27.45
CA ASN A 22 35.85 -12.30 -28.21
C ASN A 22 34.57 -13.13 -27.98
N LEU A 23 33.43 -12.45 -27.83
CA LEU A 23 32.14 -13.08 -27.55
C LEU A 23 31.35 -13.47 -28.81
N SER A 24 31.86 -13.16 -30.01
CA SER A 24 31.19 -13.48 -31.28
C SER A 24 30.89 -14.97 -31.41
N GLY A 25 29.68 -15.32 -31.85
CA GLY A 25 29.30 -16.70 -32.12
C GLY A 25 29.17 -17.54 -30.85
N ALA A 26 28.69 -16.94 -29.76
CA ALA A 26 28.39 -17.67 -28.53
C ALA A 26 27.33 -18.75 -28.80
N THR A 27 27.67 -20.00 -28.48
CA THR A 27 26.80 -21.17 -28.71
C THR A 27 25.97 -21.51 -27.49
N ALA A 28 26.44 -21.15 -26.29
CA ALA A 28 25.70 -21.33 -25.05
C ALA A 28 26.12 -20.29 -24.00
N VAL A 29 25.16 -19.95 -23.14
CA VAL A 29 25.41 -19.29 -21.86
C VAL A 29 24.77 -20.14 -20.78
N HIS A 30 25.54 -20.48 -19.75
CA HIS A 30 25.07 -21.33 -18.65
C HIS A 30 25.02 -20.54 -17.34
N PHE A 31 23.98 -20.77 -16.56
CA PHE A 31 23.78 -20.32 -15.18
C PHE A 31 23.81 -21.56 -14.28
N GLY A 32 24.99 -21.89 -13.75
CA GLY A 32 25.29 -23.19 -13.17
C GLY A 32 25.13 -24.29 -14.22
N SER A 33 24.28 -25.28 -13.96
CA SER A 33 23.95 -26.34 -14.91
C SER A 33 22.83 -26.01 -15.90
N ARG A 34 22.22 -24.82 -15.82
CA ARG A 34 21.06 -24.45 -16.65
C ARG A 34 21.48 -23.59 -17.84
N THR A 35 20.97 -23.88 -19.03
CA THR A 35 21.21 -23.07 -20.24
C THR A 35 20.26 -21.88 -20.30
N ALA A 36 20.79 -20.69 -20.58
CA ALA A 36 20.03 -19.47 -20.81
C ALA A 36 19.67 -19.29 -22.30
N THR A 37 18.62 -18.52 -22.57
CA THR A 37 18.25 -18.16 -23.95
C THR A 37 19.03 -16.94 -24.41
N ILE A 38 19.89 -17.07 -25.42
CA ILE A 38 20.60 -15.94 -26.03
C ILE A 38 19.62 -15.16 -26.92
N THR A 39 19.50 -13.84 -26.69
CA THR A 39 18.62 -12.95 -27.47
C THR A 39 19.40 -11.95 -28.33
N ALA A 40 20.64 -11.65 -27.96
CA ALA A 40 21.55 -10.87 -28.78
C ALA A 40 23.00 -11.26 -28.51
N ASN A 41 23.86 -11.20 -29.54
CA ASN A 41 25.28 -11.48 -29.42
C ASN A 41 26.09 -10.57 -30.35
N THR A 42 27.02 -9.82 -29.76
CA THR A 42 28.05 -9.04 -30.44
C THR A 42 29.43 -9.51 -29.97
N PRO A 43 30.55 -9.09 -30.61
CA PRO A 43 31.89 -9.45 -30.18
C PRO A 43 32.23 -9.06 -28.73
N THR A 44 31.49 -8.11 -28.14
CA THR A 44 31.76 -7.55 -26.81
C THR A 44 30.58 -7.61 -25.85
N SER A 45 29.42 -8.10 -26.29
CA SER A 45 28.21 -8.16 -25.46
C SER A 45 27.32 -9.35 -25.82
N ILE A 46 26.74 -10.01 -24.82
CA ILE A 46 25.69 -11.02 -24.98
C ILE A 46 24.52 -10.64 -24.09
N THR A 47 23.32 -10.58 -24.68
CA THR A 47 22.09 -10.46 -23.92
C THR A 47 21.42 -11.83 -23.87
N VAL A 48 21.04 -12.26 -22.67
CA VAL A 48 20.37 -13.53 -22.41
C VAL A 48 19.14 -13.35 -21.52
N ILE A 49 18.24 -14.33 -21.56
CA ILE A 49 17.19 -14.51 -20.55
C ILE A 49 17.65 -15.60 -19.58
N ALA A 50 17.82 -15.23 -18.30
CA ALA A 50 18.24 -16.15 -17.26
C ALA A 50 17.17 -17.26 -17.05
N PRO A 51 17.58 -18.54 -16.96
CA PRO A 51 16.66 -19.63 -16.68
C PRO A 51 16.23 -19.62 -15.20
N ALA A 52 15.21 -20.39 -14.85
CA ALA A 52 14.82 -20.62 -13.46
C ALA A 52 15.97 -21.27 -12.67
N GLY A 53 16.14 -20.86 -11.42
CA GLY A 53 17.28 -21.25 -10.59
C GLY A 53 17.13 -20.87 -9.13
N CYS A 54 18.16 -21.17 -8.34
CA CYS A 54 18.22 -20.87 -6.92
C CYS A 54 19.66 -20.67 -6.47
N GLY A 55 19.84 -19.90 -5.39
CA GLY A 55 21.14 -19.62 -4.79
C GLY A 55 22.06 -18.77 -5.66
N VAL A 56 23.34 -18.78 -5.32
CA VAL A 56 24.40 -18.19 -6.14
C VAL A 56 24.88 -19.24 -7.15
N VAL A 57 24.99 -18.85 -8.41
CA VAL A 57 25.53 -19.71 -9.48
C VAL A 57 26.63 -19.00 -10.24
N ASP A 58 27.51 -19.81 -10.85
CA ASP A 58 28.45 -19.33 -11.84
C ASP A 58 27.78 -19.15 -13.21
N VAL A 59 28.19 -18.13 -13.94
CA VAL A 59 27.75 -17.82 -15.29
C VAL A 59 28.93 -17.88 -16.24
N ASN A 60 28.84 -18.71 -17.26
CA ASN A 60 29.90 -18.91 -18.26
C ASN A 60 29.31 -18.80 -19.67
N VAL A 61 30.12 -18.28 -20.58
CA VAL A 61 29.84 -18.21 -22.01
C VAL A 61 30.69 -19.24 -22.72
N THR A 62 30.08 -20.01 -23.62
CA THR A 62 30.79 -20.94 -24.51
C THR A 62 30.75 -20.41 -25.94
N THR A 63 31.92 -20.32 -26.57
CA THR A 63 32.10 -20.04 -28.00
C THR A 63 32.86 -21.19 -28.65
N ALA A 64 33.08 -21.14 -29.96
CA ALA A 64 33.95 -22.10 -30.65
C ALA A 64 35.40 -22.09 -30.12
N GLY A 65 35.84 -21.00 -29.49
CA GLY A 65 37.17 -20.87 -28.89
C GLY A 65 37.29 -21.45 -27.48
N GLY A 66 36.19 -21.95 -26.89
CA GLY A 66 36.16 -22.52 -25.54
C GLY A 66 35.16 -21.82 -24.62
N THR A 67 35.28 -22.09 -23.32
CA THR A 67 34.42 -21.54 -22.26
C THR A 67 35.14 -20.42 -21.51
N SER A 68 34.43 -19.33 -21.22
CA SER A 68 34.95 -18.19 -20.46
C SER A 68 35.23 -18.53 -18.99
N ASN A 69 35.89 -17.61 -18.28
CA ASN A 69 35.86 -17.58 -16.82
C ASN A 69 34.42 -17.44 -16.29
N SER A 70 34.23 -17.76 -15.00
CA SER A 70 32.94 -17.62 -14.33
C SER A 70 32.67 -16.19 -13.88
N LEU A 71 31.42 -15.77 -14.02
CA LEU A 71 30.83 -14.60 -13.35
C LEU A 71 29.83 -15.09 -12.30
N SER A 72 29.49 -14.31 -11.27
CA SER A 72 28.48 -14.73 -10.29
C SER A 72 27.11 -14.10 -10.56
N PHE A 73 26.05 -14.91 -10.40
CA PHE A 73 24.67 -14.46 -10.45
C PHE A 73 23.89 -14.99 -9.24
N PHE A 74 23.10 -14.13 -8.61
CA PHE A 74 22.30 -14.49 -7.43
C PHE A 74 20.80 -14.54 -7.74
N TYR A 75 20.18 -15.70 -7.49
CA TYR A 75 18.74 -15.88 -7.60
C TYR A 75 18.02 -15.45 -6.32
N ILE A 76 17.13 -14.47 -6.45
CA ILE A 76 16.33 -13.89 -5.38
C ILE A 76 14.94 -14.54 -5.40
N SER A 77 14.53 -15.10 -4.26
CA SER A 77 13.20 -15.68 -4.07
C SER A 77 12.10 -14.60 -4.08
N PRO A 78 10.85 -14.94 -4.41
CA PRO A 78 9.73 -14.03 -4.26
C PRO A 78 9.57 -13.55 -2.80
N PRO A 79 9.10 -12.32 -2.61
CA PRO A 79 8.82 -11.76 -1.30
C PRO A 79 7.60 -12.44 -0.66
N ILE A 80 7.46 -12.27 0.65
CA ILE A 80 6.27 -12.70 1.40
C ILE A 80 5.65 -11.47 2.07
N ALA A 81 4.39 -11.16 1.77
CA ALA A 81 3.60 -10.21 2.56
C ALA A 81 2.79 -10.99 3.62
N VAL A 82 2.82 -10.51 4.86
CA VAL A 82 2.19 -11.16 6.01
C VAL A 82 0.96 -10.37 6.49
N SER A 83 1.05 -9.04 6.57
CA SER A 83 -0.06 -8.21 7.04
C SER A 83 -0.04 -6.79 6.49
N LEU A 84 -1.23 -6.18 6.46
CA LEU A 84 -1.45 -4.76 6.20
C LEU A 84 -1.89 -4.04 7.48
N GLY A 85 -1.41 -2.81 7.67
CA GLY A 85 -1.79 -1.96 8.78
C GLY A 85 -1.88 -0.50 8.35
N PRO A 86 -3.09 0.10 8.26
CA PRO A 86 -4.40 -0.53 8.42
C PRO A 86 -4.79 -1.47 7.27
N GLY A 87 -5.73 -2.39 7.52
CA GLY A 87 -6.32 -3.29 6.50
C GLY A 87 -7.49 -2.69 5.71
N SER A 88 -7.80 -1.42 5.94
CA SER A 88 -8.84 -0.66 5.24
C SER A 88 -8.53 0.82 5.22
N GLY A 89 -9.23 1.57 4.36
CA GLY A 89 -9.14 3.02 4.31
C GLY A 89 -10.10 3.66 3.31
N PRO A 90 -10.04 4.99 3.15
CA PRO A 90 -10.95 5.76 2.30
C PRO A 90 -10.89 5.34 0.84
N THR A 91 -12.03 5.30 0.14
CA THR A 91 -12.10 5.11 -1.32
C THR A 91 -11.28 6.18 -2.08
N ALA A 92 -11.13 7.38 -1.52
CA ALA A 92 -10.27 8.43 -2.07
C ALA A 92 -8.76 8.11 -2.02
N GLY A 93 -8.34 7.09 -1.26
CA GLY A 93 -6.94 6.75 -1.04
C GLY A 93 -6.19 7.78 -0.18
N GLY A 94 -4.87 7.80 -0.32
CA GLY A 94 -3.96 8.74 0.33
C GLY A 94 -3.56 8.37 1.76
N ASN A 95 -4.29 7.47 2.42
CA ASN A 95 -3.89 6.97 3.74
C ASN A 95 -2.62 6.10 3.62
N THR A 96 -1.77 6.18 4.64
CA THR A 96 -0.56 5.34 4.72
C THR A 96 -0.92 3.94 5.17
N VAL A 97 -0.48 2.94 4.39
CA VAL A 97 -0.58 1.51 4.69
C VAL A 97 0.82 0.96 4.92
N THR A 98 1.04 0.36 6.08
CA THR A 98 2.23 -0.44 6.38
C THR A 98 2.03 -1.86 5.87
N VAL A 99 3.00 -2.39 5.14
CA VAL A 99 3.07 -3.81 4.78
C VAL A 99 4.19 -4.47 5.60
N ASN A 100 3.87 -5.52 6.35
CA ASN A 100 4.87 -6.32 7.06
C ASN A 100 5.09 -7.64 6.31
N GLY A 101 6.34 -8.12 6.27
CA GLY A 101 6.68 -9.31 5.49
C GLY A 101 8.16 -9.68 5.52
N TYR A 102 8.65 -10.29 4.44
CA TYR A 102 10.04 -10.71 4.23
C TYR A 102 10.47 -10.50 2.78
N GLY A 103 11.74 -10.18 2.54
CA GLY A 103 12.30 -9.99 1.19
C GLY A 103 11.80 -8.71 0.51
N LEU A 104 11.41 -7.70 1.28
CA LEU A 104 10.79 -6.46 0.79
C LEU A 104 11.80 -5.38 0.39
N SER A 105 13.10 -5.61 0.61
CA SER A 105 14.16 -4.62 0.37
C SER A 105 14.24 -4.09 -1.06
N THR A 106 13.79 -4.86 -2.05
CA THR A 106 13.80 -4.49 -3.47
C THR A 106 12.41 -4.19 -4.03
N ALA A 107 11.45 -3.85 -3.18
CA ALA A 107 10.08 -3.56 -3.60
C ALA A 107 10.03 -2.32 -4.51
N THR A 108 9.37 -2.47 -5.66
CA THR A 108 9.22 -1.40 -6.66
C THR A 108 7.78 -0.92 -6.78
N ALA A 109 6.80 -1.77 -6.44
CA ALA A 109 5.39 -1.44 -6.50
C ALA A 109 4.59 -2.21 -5.44
N VAL A 110 3.55 -1.56 -4.92
CA VAL A 110 2.45 -2.21 -4.20
C VAL A 110 1.17 -1.95 -5.00
N SER A 111 0.52 -3.01 -5.44
CA SER A 111 -0.71 -2.96 -6.22
C SER A 111 -1.90 -3.20 -5.31
N PHE A 112 -2.92 -2.34 -5.38
CA PHE A 112 -4.22 -2.44 -4.72
C PHE A 112 -5.28 -2.67 -5.82
N GLY A 113 -5.57 -3.93 -6.11
CA GLY A 113 -6.33 -4.32 -7.30
C GLY A 113 -5.58 -3.93 -8.57
N SER A 114 -6.22 -3.14 -9.44
CA SER A 114 -5.62 -2.63 -10.68
C SER A 114 -4.76 -1.38 -10.49
N ASN A 115 -4.87 -0.68 -9.36
CA ASN A 115 -4.14 0.55 -9.11
C ASN A 115 -2.84 0.25 -8.37
N SER A 116 -1.74 0.92 -8.70
CA SER A 116 -0.43 0.68 -8.07
C SER A 116 0.18 1.97 -7.52
N ALA A 117 0.93 1.83 -6.44
CA ALA A 117 1.69 2.92 -5.83
C ALA A 117 3.13 2.47 -5.55
N THR A 118 4.07 3.42 -5.61
CA THR A 118 5.47 3.18 -5.25
C THR A 118 5.61 3.19 -3.72
N PRO A 119 6.10 2.11 -3.09
CA PRO A 119 6.32 2.09 -1.65
C PRO A 119 7.59 2.86 -1.26
N THR A 120 7.62 3.30 -0.02
CA THR A 120 8.86 3.58 0.72
C THR A 120 9.31 2.31 1.43
N VAL A 121 10.49 1.81 1.07
CA VAL A 121 11.09 0.67 1.75
C VAL A 121 11.66 1.11 3.10
N VAL A 122 11.14 0.55 4.19
CA VAL A 122 11.60 0.87 5.55
C VAL A 122 12.67 -0.12 6.01
N SER A 123 12.48 -1.40 5.70
CA SER A 123 13.45 -2.48 5.95
C SER A 123 13.11 -3.69 5.08
N ASP A 124 13.92 -4.75 5.13
CA ASP A 124 13.60 -6.00 4.41
C ASP A 124 12.29 -6.66 4.88
N SER A 125 11.80 -6.32 6.09
CA SER A 125 10.56 -6.85 6.63
C SER A 125 9.41 -5.85 6.69
N ARG A 126 9.60 -4.61 6.19
CA ARG A 126 8.57 -3.56 6.30
C ARG A 126 8.61 -2.55 5.15
N LEU A 127 7.44 -2.26 4.61
CA LEU A 127 7.19 -1.16 3.66
C LEU A 127 6.14 -0.20 4.22
N SER A 128 6.18 1.03 3.73
CA SER A 128 5.11 2.02 3.88
C SER A 128 4.68 2.50 2.51
N VAL A 129 3.39 2.56 2.22
CA VAL A 129 2.86 3.02 0.93
C VAL A 129 1.62 3.87 1.15
N ALA A 130 1.47 4.95 0.38
CA ALA A 130 0.19 5.67 0.32
C ALA A 130 -0.76 4.87 -0.58
N ALA A 131 -1.90 4.43 -0.04
CA ALA A 131 -2.89 3.71 -0.83
C ALA A 131 -3.35 4.60 -2.00
N PRO A 132 -3.37 4.11 -3.26
CA PRO A 132 -3.93 4.86 -4.37
C PRO A 132 -5.44 5.03 -4.20
N ALA A 133 -6.08 5.89 -4.99
CA ALA A 133 -7.53 5.98 -5.02
C ALA A 133 -8.15 4.65 -5.52
N GLY A 134 -9.19 4.19 -4.84
CA GLY A 134 -10.01 3.06 -5.27
C GLY A 134 -11.04 3.48 -6.32
N SER A 135 -11.48 2.54 -7.15
CA SER A 135 -12.55 2.81 -8.13
C SER A 135 -13.95 2.81 -7.50
N SER A 136 -14.12 2.07 -6.41
CA SER A 136 -15.34 1.98 -5.60
C SER A 136 -15.01 1.47 -4.21
N SER A 137 -15.95 1.56 -3.28
CA SER A 137 -15.87 0.82 -2.03
C SER A 137 -15.92 -0.69 -2.28
N GLY A 138 -15.30 -1.47 -1.39
CA GLY A 138 -15.19 -2.91 -1.50
C GLY A 138 -13.78 -3.45 -1.21
N SER A 139 -13.66 -4.78 -1.22
CA SER A 139 -12.38 -5.46 -1.00
C SER A 139 -11.59 -5.56 -2.30
N VAL A 140 -10.28 -5.29 -2.21
CA VAL A 140 -9.30 -5.51 -3.27
C VAL A 140 -8.16 -6.39 -2.76
N GLU A 141 -7.47 -7.05 -3.69
CA GLU A 141 -6.22 -7.75 -3.40
C GLU A 141 -5.04 -6.78 -3.40
N VAL A 142 -4.11 -6.98 -2.48
CA VAL A 142 -2.88 -6.21 -2.36
C VAL A 142 -1.68 -7.11 -2.55
N THR A 143 -0.84 -6.79 -3.52
CA THR A 143 0.41 -7.52 -3.80
C THR A 143 1.61 -6.58 -3.78
N VAL A 144 2.77 -7.11 -3.42
CA VAL A 144 4.05 -6.38 -3.49
C VAL A 144 4.91 -7.01 -4.57
N THR A 145 5.44 -6.18 -5.47
CA THR A 145 6.39 -6.60 -6.50
C THR A 145 7.80 -6.17 -6.13
N THR A 146 8.73 -7.09 -6.23
CA THR A 146 10.18 -6.91 -5.99
C THR A 146 10.98 -7.49 -7.16
N THR A 147 12.31 -7.38 -7.13
CA THR A 147 13.17 -8.06 -8.11
C THR A 147 13.05 -9.59 -8.06
N GLY A 148 12.72 -10.16 -6.90
CA GLY A 148 12.54 -11.61 -6.73
C GLY A 148 11.21 -12.15 -7.28
N GLY A 149 10.24 -11.26 -7.51
CA GLY A 149 8.88 -11.60 -7.94
C GLY A 149 7.81 -10.87 -7.14
N THR A 150 6.60 -11.40 -7.16
CA THR A 150 5.41 -10.82 -6.52
C THR A 150 4.92 -11.69 -5.37
N THR A 151 4.42 -11.07 -4.30
CA THR A 151 3.82 -11.78 -3.15
C THR A 151 2.51 -12.47 -3.52
N ALA A 152 2.08 -13.41 -2.68
CA ALA A 152 0.66 -13.75 -2.62
C ALA A 152 -0.18 -12.51 -2.20
N PRO A 153 -1.46 -12.44 -2.59
CA PRO A 153 -2.32 -11.30 -2.28
C PRO A 153 -2.75 -11.27 -0.80
N LEU A 154 -2.82 -10.08 -0.23
CA LEU A 154 -3.54 -9.76 1.01
C LEU A 154 -4.85 -9.04 0.69
N ALA A 155 -5.81 -9.00 1.60
CA ALA A 155 -7.05 -8.25 1.42
C ALA A 155 -6.95 -6.83 1.99
N TYR A 156 -7.45 -5.84 1.25
CA TYR A 156 -7.63 -4.46 1.71
C TYR A 156 -9.01 -3.95 1.35
N ALA A 157 -9.69 -3.27 2.27
CA ALA A 157 -11.03 -2.74 2.03
C ALA A 157 -11.02 -1.22 1.81
N TYR A 158 -11.50 -0.78 0.65
CA TYR A 158 -11.90 0.61 0.41
C TYR A 158 -13.27 0.87 1.02
N VAL A 159 -13.37 1.92 1.83
CA VAL A 159 -14.58 2.32 2.55
C VAL A 159 -14.91 3.76 2.17
N ASP A 160 -16.17 4.01 1.81
CA ASP A 160 -16.60 5.37 1.48
C ASP A 160 -16.60 6.27 2.72
N ALA A 161 -16.27 7.54 2.51
CA ALA A 161 -16.37 8.55 3.56
C ALA A 161 -17.83 8.66 4.07
N PRO A 162 -18.03 8.95 5.36
CA PRO A 162 -19.37 9.17 5.87
C PRO A 162 -19.99 10.42 5.23
N THR A 163 -21.31 10.57 5.36
CA THR A 163 -21.99 11.85 5.12
C THR A 163 -22.78 12.25 6.36
N LEU A 164 -22.91 13.54 6.61
CA LEU A 164 -23.75 14.10 7.67
C LEU A 164 -24.88 14.88 7.04
N VAL A 165 -26.11 14.60 7.45
CA VAL A 165 -27.33 15.17 6.88
C VAL A 165 -28.00 16.12 7.87
N SER A 166 -28.17 15.70 9.13
CA SER A 166 -28.86 16.53 10.13
C SER A 166 -28.48 16.17 11.56
N LEU A 167 -28.67 17.14 12.46
CA LEU A 167 -28.54 17.00 13.90
C LEU A 167 -29.87 17.34 14.57
N THR A 168 -30.20 16.65 15.65
CA THR A 168 -31.38 16.96 16.46
C THR A 168 -31.12 16.66 17.94
N PRO A 169 -31.19 17.67 18.84
CA PRO A 169 -31.36 19.10 18.56
C PRO A 169 -30.12 19.73 17.91
N THR A 170 -30.28 20.90 17.29
CA THR A 170 -29.17 21.70 16.71
C THR A 170 -28.60 22.73 17.68
N SER A 171 -29.04 22.74 18.94
CA SER A 171 -28.51 23.64 19.96
C SER A 171 -28.58 23.03 21.35
N GLY A 172 -27.79 23.56 22.27
CA GLY A 172 -27.74 23.10 23.66
C GLY A 172 -26.84 23.95 24.56
N SER A 173 -26.73 23.55 25.82
CA SER A 173 -26.02 24.33 26.85
C SER A 173 -24.51 24.39 26.59
N THR A 174 -23.92 25.57 26.80
CA THR A 174 -22.45 25.78 26.90
C THR A 174 -21.76 24.85 27.91
N SER A 175 -22.48 24.35 28.92
CA SER A 175 -21.95 23.35 29.86
C SER A 175 -21.83 21.94 29.27
N GLY A 176 -22.33 21.70 28.05
CA GLY A 176 -22.40 20.37 27.43
C GLY A 176 -23.56 19.53 27.95
N GLY A 177 -23.49 18.21 27.70
CA GLY A 177 -24.47 17.22 28.16
C GLY A 177 -25.71 17.09 27.30
N THR A 178 -25.81 17.81 26.18
CA THR A 178 -26.96 17.71 25.27
C THR A 178 -26.84 16.44 24.44
N SER A 179 -27.84 15.57 24.50
CA SER A 179 -27.91 14.36 23.67
C SER A 179 -28.39 14.75 22.27
N VAL A 180 -27.52 14.60 21.27
CA VAL A 180 -27.74 14.98 19.87
C VAL A 180 -27.76 13.74 19.00
N THR A 181 -28.89 13.50 18.34
CA THR A 181 -29.00 12.51 17.27
C THR A 181 -28.37 13.06 16.00
N VAL A 182 -27.43 12.33 15.42
CA VAL A 182 -26.75 12.66 14.17
C VAL A 182 -27.21 11.67 13.09
N ASN A 183 -27.76 12.18 11.98
CA ASN A 183 -28.21 11.39 10.85
C ASN A 183 -27.28 11.57 9.64
N GLY A 184 -27.06 10.49 8.89
CA GLY A 184 -26.10 10.48 7.80
C GLY A 184 -26.00 9.14 7.07
N THR A 185 -24.84 8.87 6.48
CA THR A 185 -24.48 7.55 5.92
C THR A 185 -23.08 7.16 6.36
N GLY A 186 -22.76 5.86 6.30
CA GLY A 186 -21.43 5.35 6.64
C GLY A 186 -21.06 5.45 8.13
N LEU A 187 -22.04 5.63 9.02
CA LEU A 187 -21.80 5.92 10.44
C LEU A 187 -21.50 4.67 11.29
N ALA A 188 -21.66 3.47 10.73
CA ALA A 188 -21.49 2.21 11.46
C ALA A 188 -20.07 2.01 12.02
N SER A 189 -19.05 2.57 11.35
CA SER A 189 -17.63 2.45 11.70
C SER A 189 -17.06 3.74 12.32
N THR A 190 -17.91 4.55 12.95
CA THR A 190 -17.50 5.80 13.61
C THR A 190 -16.51 5.53 14.74
N THR A 191 -15.39 6.24 14.72
CA THR A 191 -14.32 6.17 15.73
C THR A 191 -14.18 7.46 16.52
N ALA A 192 -14.65 8.59 15.98
CA ALA A 192 -14.65 9.86 16.69
C ALA A 192 -15.82 10.76 16.25
N VAL A 193 -16.35 11.51 17.21
CA VAL A 193 -17.28 12.62 16.99
C VAL A 193 -16.74 13.84 17.73
N THR A 194 -16.76 15.01 17.10
CA THR A 194 -16.29 16.27 17.71
C THR A 194 -17.28 17.40 17.47
N PHE A 195 -17.36 18.33 18.43
CA PHE A 195 -18.12 19.58 18.34
C PHE A 195 -17.14 20.73 18.56
N GLY A 196 -16.95 21.60 17.57
CA GLY A 196 -15.94 22.67 17.62
C GLY A 196 -14.52 22.14 17.86
N GLY A 197 -14.21 20.94 17.37
CA GLY A 197 -12.94 20.25 17.58
C GLY A 197 -12.78 19.56 18.94
N VAL A 198 -13.75 19.68 19.87
CA VAL A 198 -13.72 19.00 21.16
C VAL A 198 -14.39 17.63 21.05
N THR A 199 -13.73 16.57 21.54
CA THR A 199 -14.24 15.20 21.49
C THR A 199 -15.53 15.03 22.30
N ALA A 200 -16.54 14.41 21.68
CA ALA A 200 -17.80 14.02 22.28
C ALA A 200 -17.82 12.51 22.57
N SER A 201 -18.53 12.11 23.61
CA SER A 201 -18.93 10.70 23.75
C SER A 201 -20.09 10.41 22.79
N PHE A 202 -20.16 9.18 22.28
CA PHE A 202 -21.20 8.79 21.33
C PHE A 202 -21.54 7.30 21.43
N ALA A 203 -22.69 6.94 20.90
CA ALA A 203 -23.15 5.58 20.68
C ALA A 203 -23.67 5.46 19.24
N VAL A 204 -23.08 4.56 18.46
CA VAL A 204 -23.56 4.24 17.11
C VAL A 204 -24.81 3.37 17.23
N LEU A 205 -25.91 3.79 16.60
CA LEU A 205 -27.14 3.01 16.56
C LEU A 205 -27.18 2.10 15.34
N ASN A 206 -26.82 2.63 14.17
CA ASN A 206 -26.75 1.89 12.91
C ASN A 206 -25.89 2.66 11.87
N SER A 207 -25.91 2.23 10.61
CA SER A 207 -25.12 2.85 9.53
C SER A 207 -25.56 4.26 9.13
N THR A 208 -26.73 4.71 9.58
CA THR A 208 -27.30 6.03 9.23
C THR A 208 -27.55 6.93 10.45
N THR A 209 -27.38 6.41 11.67
CA THR A 209 -27.71 7.15 12.89
C THR A 209 -26.74 6.84 14.03
N LEU A 210 -26.28 7.88 14.71
CA LEU A 210 -25.60 7.79 16.01
C LEU A 210 -26.15 8.85 16.96
N VAL A 211 -25.93 8.66 18.26
CA VAL A 211 -26.23 9.66 19.29
C VAL A 211 -24.91 10.12 19.90
N ALA A 212 -24.67 11.41 19.96
CA ALA A 212 -23.51 12.02 20.60
C ALA A 212 -23.95 12.91 21.76
N VAL A 213 -23.14 12.98 22.82
CA VAL A 213 -23.38 13.90 23.94
C VAL A 213 -22.39 15.06 23.82
N THR A 214 -22.92 16.28 23.73
CA THR A 214 -22.10 17.46 23.51
C THR A 214 -21.11 17.66 24.67
N PRO A 215 -19.83 17.95 24.39
CA PRO A 215 -18.90 18.41 25.41
C PRO A 215 -19.25 19.83 25.87
N SER A 216 -18.56 20.35 26.89
CA SER A 216 -18.63 21.78 27.19
C SER A 216 -18.01 22.61 26.05
N GLY A 217 -18.55 23.80 25.82
CA GLY A 217 -18.17 24.66 24.70
C GLY A 217 -18.48 26.14 24.96
N SER A 218 -17.86 27.01 24.17
CA SER A 218 -18.16 28.45 24.18
C SER A 218 -19.45 28.74 23.42
N ALA A 219 -20.17 29.80 23.81
CA ALA A 219 -21.40 30.20 23.13
C ALA A 219 -21.13 30.55 21.65
N GLY A 220 -22.02 30.12 20.77
CA GLY A 220 -21.90 30.31 19.32
C GLY A 220 -22.06 29.01 18.52
N SER A 221 -22.05 29.14 17.20
CA SER A 221 -22.09 28.01 16.27
C SER A 221 -20.73 27.32 16.21
N VAL A 222 -20.76 25.99 16.09
CA VAL A 222 -19.59 25.15 15.95
C VAL A 222 -19.81 24.08 14.88
N ASP A 223 -18.73 23.71 14.22
CA ASP A 223 -18.70 22.56 13.32
C ASP A 223 -18.89 21.26 14.10
N VAL A 224 -19.58 20.30 13.48
CA VAL A 224 -19.69 18.94 13.98
C VAL A 224 -19.05 18.00 13.00
N ALA A 225 -18.00 17.28 13.44
CA ALA A 225 -17.26 16.36 12.60
C ALA A 225 -17.35 14.93 13.11
N VAL A 226 -17.47 13.99 12.17
CA VAL A 226 -17.48 12.55 12.41
C VAL A 226 -16.33 11.92 11.63
N THR A 227 -15.56 11.05 12.28
CA THR A 227 -14.50 10.25 11.65
C THR A 227 -14.88 8.77 11.69
N THR A 228 -14.70 8.10 10.56
CA THR A 228 -14.93 6.65 10.39
C THR A 228 -13.71 6.02 9.71
N GLY A 229 -13.73 4.68 9.53
CA GLY A 229 -12.71 3.98 8.75
C GLY A 229 -12.65 4.41 7.26
N GLY A 230 -13.70 5.05 6.74
CA GLY A 230 -13.74 5.58 5.36
C GLY A 230 -13.30 7.03 5.23
N GLY A 231 -12.90 7.69 6.32
CA GLY A 231 -12.51 9.10 6.34
C GLY A 231 -13.40 9.93 7.26
N GLY A 232 -13.40 11.26 7.06
CA GLY A 232 -14.16 12.20 7.88
C GLY A 232 -15.25 12.91 7.10
N ALA A 233 -16.27 13.37 7.81
CA ALA A 233 -17.27 14.33 7.33
C ALA A 233 -17.51 15.40 8.38
N THR A 234 -17.77 16.62 7.91
CA THR A 234 -18.03 17.79 8.75
C THR A 234 -19.32 18.45 8.31
N LEU A 235 -20.20 18.75 9.27
CA LEU A 235 -21.31 19.66 9.10
C LEU A 235 -20.90 21.02 9.68
N GLY A 236 -20.65 21.98 8.80
CA GLY A 236 -20.27 23.34 9.19
C GLY A 236 -21.39 24.03 9.95
N ASP A 237 -21.06 24.74 11.03
CA ASP A 237 -22.03 25.41 11.92
C ASP A 237 -23.20 24.50 12.36
N GLY A 238 -22.97 23.20 12.44
CA GLY A 238 -24.01 22.19 12.65
C GLY A 238 -24.69 22.22 14.02
N PHE A 239 -24.06 22.85 15.02
CA PHE A 239 -24.60 22.96 16.38
C PHE A 239 -24.32 24.32 17.00
N THR A 240 -25.25 24.85 17.79
CA THR A 240 -25.11 26.13 18.51
C THR A 240 -25.11 25.94 20.02
N TYR A 241 -24.03 26.33 20.67
CA TYR A 241 -23.97 26.45 22.13
C TYR A 241 -24.64 27.74 22.59
N VAL A 242 -25.57 27.61 23.54
CA VAL A 242 -26.35 28.71 24.10
C VAL A 242 -25.98 28.89 25.58
N SER A 243 -25.76 30.14 25.98
CA SER A 243 -25.54 30.48 27.39
C SER A 243 -26.84 30.33 28.18
N GLY A 244 -26.73 29.90 29.43
CA GLY A 244 -27.86 29.95 30.36
C GLY A 244 -28.33 31.40 30.60
N PRO A 245 -29.58 31.60 31.04
CA PRO A 245 -30.04 32.91 31.47
C PRO A 245 -29.18 33.42 32.64
N GLY A 246 -28.75 34.67 32.58
CA GLY A 246 -28.07 35.35 33.69
C GLY A 246 -29.08 35.96 34.65
N ILE A 247 -28.86 35.79 35.96
CA ILE A 247 -29.51 36.56 37.01
C ILE A 247 -28.46 37.36 37.79
#